data_AF-A0A9Q5GDX5-F1
#
_entry.id   AF-A0A9Q5GDX5-F1
#
_cell.length_a   1.000
_cell.length_b   1.000
_cell.length_c   1.000
_cell.angle_alpha   90.00
_cell.angle_beta   90.00
_cell.angle_gamma   90.00
#
_symmetry.space_group_name_H-M   'P 1'
#
loop_
_entity.id
_entity.type
_entity.pdbx_description
1 polymer ?
#
loop_
_entity_poly.entity_id
_entity_poly.type
_entity_poly.pdbx_seq_one_letter_code
_entity_poly.pdbx_strand_id
1 'polypeptide(L)'
;MFHKLTGFFAATATLALMTGAATAEDWSRIQTEEAFKGLAVGPVWHFSSGTQEAFEDGTLTGHVPGYGNFRGTWEWRDEMYCRKIDFYEIDKKGDDCLIIEAQGNEIRITRDFGKGKSYTARLQPKE
;
A
#
# COMPACT_ATOMS: atom_id res chain seq x y z
N MET A 1 28.60 71.73 7.37
CA MET A 1 28.47 71.78 5.89
C MET A 1 27.51 70.66 5.47
N PHE A 2 26.43 71.04 4.79
CA PHE A 2 25.48 70.13 4.14
C PHE A 2 26.15 69.39 2.99
N HIS A 3 25.80 68.12 2.74
CA HIS A 3 25.62 67.60 1.37
C HIS A 3 24.58 66.47 1.37
N LYS A 4 23.57 66.66 0.51
CA LYS A 4 22.50 65.74 0.13
C LYS A 4 23.05 64.61 -0.76
N LEU A 5 22.35 63.47 -0.81
CA LEU A 5 22.24 62.55 -1.96
C LEU A 5 21.03 61.62 -1.67
N THR A 6 19.81 61.96 -2.08
CA THR A 6 19.17 61.67 -3.38
C THR A 6 19.07 60.18 -3.72
N GLY A 7 17.92 59.58 -3.37
CA GLY A 7 17.09 58.68 -4.18
C GLY A 7 17.62 57.31 -4.62
N PHE A 8 16.87 56.24 -4.30
CA PHE A 8 16.29 55.32 -5.29
C PHE A 8 15.25 54.43 -4.58
N PHE A 9 13.96 54.68 -4.80
CA PHE A 9 12.90 53.75 -4.40
C PHE A 9 12.78 52.69 -5.49
N ALA A 10 13.38 51.51 -5.27
CA ALA A 10 13.15 50.34 -6.10
C ALA A 10 12.01 49.51 -5.49
N ALA A 11 10.78 49.71 -5.97
CA ALA A 11 9.63 48.90 -5.58
C ALA A 11 9.78 47.49 -6.19
N THR A 12 10.14 46.51 -5.37
CA THR A 12 10.21 45.09 -5.75
C THR A 12 8.81 44.48 -5.63
N ALA A 13 8.20 44.11 -6.76
CA ALA A 13 6.92 43.41 -6.77
C ALA A 13 7.16 41.93 -6.41
N THR A 14 6.76 41.53 -5.20
CA THR A 14 6.85 40.14 -4.74
C THR A 14 5.73 39.32 -5.36
N LEU A 15 6.09 38.44 -6.30
CA LEU A 15 5.18 37.47 -6.89
C LEU A 15 4.91 36.37 -5.84
N ALA A 16 3.73 36.40 -5.19
CA ALA A 16 3.31 35.36 -4.26
C ALA A 16 2.98 34.08 -5.03
N LEU A 17 3.91 33.14 -5.06
CA LEU A 17 3.68 31.77 -5.51
C LEU A 17 2.71 31.11 -4.53
N MET A 18 1.46 30.94 -4.95
CA MET A 18 0.55 30.02 -4.27
C MET A 18 1.01 28.60 -4.57
N THR A 19 1.88 28.05 -3.71
CA THR A 19 2.15 26.61 -3.66
C THR A 19 0.89 25.92 -3.17
N GLY A 20 0.05 25.47 -4.11
CA GLY A 20 -0.94 24.45 -3.81
C GLY A 20 -0.19 23.20 -3.33
N ALA A 21 -0.50 22.72 -2.13
CA ALA A 21 -0.06 21.41 -1.70
C ALA A 21 -0.63 20.39 -2.69
N ALA A 22 0.24 19.79 -3.50
CA ALA A 22 -0.12 18.56 -4.17
C ALA A 22 -0.34 17.53 -3.06
N THR A 23 -1.59 17.20 -2.75
CA THR A 23 -1.89 16.02 -1.94
C THR A 23 -1.56 14.81 -2.81
N ALA A 24 -0.28 14.45 -2.86
CA ALA A 24 0.10 13.07 -3.08
C ALA A 24 -0.51 12.31 -1.91
N GLU A 25 -1.56 11.56 -2.20
CA GLU A 25 -2.12 10.65 -1.22
C GLU A 25 -0.98 9.65 -0.94
N ASP A 26 -0.42 9.69 0.28
CA ASP A 26 0.81 8.98 0.61
C ASP A 26 0.48 7.55 1.07
N TRP A 27 1.13 6.57 0.43
CA TRP A 27 1.08 5.17 0.85
C TRP A 27 1.84 5.01 2.16
N SER A 28 1.16 4.54 3.20
CA SER A 28 1.75 4.33 4.53
C SER A 28 2.13 2.88 4.74
N ARG A 29 3.41 2.59 5.03
CA ARG A 29 3.87 1.23 5.29
C ARG A 29 3.25 0.68 6.59
N ILE A 30 2.74 -0.54 6.51
CA ILE A 30 2.27 -1.33 7.66
C ILE A 30 3.45 -2.16 8.17
N GLN A 31 3.80 -1.98 9.45
CA GLN A 31 4.98 -2.62 10.06
C GLN A 31 4.63 -3.60 11.20
N THR A 32 3.42 -3.56 11.73
CA THR A 32 2.99 -4.43 12.83
C THR A 32 1.83 -5.33 12.43
N GLU A 33 1.75 -6.50 13.06
CA GLU A 33 0.68 -7.47 12.83
C GLU A 33 -0.67 -6.88 13.23
N GLU A 34 -0.72 -6.14 14.33
CA GLU A 34 -1.96 -5.53 14.82
C GLU A 34 -2.52 -4.51 13.83
N ALA A 35 -1.63 -3.70 13.23
CA ALA A 35 -2.03 -2.74 12.19
C ALA A 35 -2.49 -3.45 10.91
N PHE A 36 -1.82 -4.55 10.55
CA PHE A 36 -2.25 -5.40 9.43
C PHE A 36 -3.62 -6.02 9.67
N LYS A 37 -3.84 -6.64 10.83
CA LYS A 37 -5.11 -7.28 11.22
C LYS A 37 -6.25 -6.28 11.21
N GLY A 38 -6.06 -5.12 11.84
CA GLY A 38 -7.11 -4.10 11.94
C GLY A 38 -7.56 -3.51 10.60
N LEU A 39 -6.76 -3.65 9.54
CA LEU A 39 -7.06 -3.12 8.21
C LEU A 39 -7.46 -4.20 7.20
N ALA A 40 -6.69 -5.29 7.14
CA ALA A 40 -6.64 -6.16 5.98
C ALA A 40 -7.08 -7.61 6.28
N VAL A 41 -7.34 -7.97 7.54
CA VAL A 41 -7.93 -9.27 7.89
C VAL A 41 -9.45 -9.15 7.98
N GLY A 42 -10.17 -9.99 7.24
CA GLY A 42 -11.63 -9.95 7.12
C GLY A 42 -12.16 -9.34 5.81
N PRO A 43 -11.72 -8.14 5.36
CA PRO A 43 -12.11 -7.62 4.06
C PRO A 43 -11.61 -8.47 2.89
N VAL A 44 -12.37 -8.47 1.80
CA VAL A 44 -11.93 -9.01 0.51
C VAL A 44 -11.04 -7.99 -0.19
N TRP A 45 -9.86 -8.42 -0.62
CA TRP A 45 -8.88 -7.63 -1.36
C TRP A 45 -9.14 -7.81 -2.86
N HIS A 46 -9.67 -6.78 -3.51
CA HIS A 46 -9.98 -6.79 -4.93
C HIS A 46 -8.82 -6.22 -5.75
N PHE A 47 -8.00 -7.11 -6.31
CA PHE A 47 -6.97 -6.77 -7.30
C PHE A 47 -7.58 -6.74 -8.70
N SER A 48 -6.89 -6.09 -9.66
CA SER A 48 -7.24 -6.22 -11.08
C SER A 48 -7.09 -7.66 -11.61
N SER A 49 -6.29 -8.49 -10.92
CA SER A 49 -5.98 -9.87 -11.31
C SER A 49 -6.73 -10.94 -10.51
N GLY A 50 -7.67 -10.57 -9.63
CA GLY A 50 -8.38 -11.53 -8.79
C GLY A 50 -8.69 -11.01 -7.39
N THR A 51 -8.98 -11.93 -6.48
CA THR A 51 -9.34 -11.62 -5.09
C THR A 51 -8.51 -12.41 -4.10
N GLN A 52 -8.35 -11.86 -2.90
CA GLN A 52 -7.80 -12.55 -1.73
C GLN A 52 -8.55 -12.13 -0.46
N GLU A 53 -8.68 -13.03 0.50
CA GLU A 53 -9.17 -12.75 1.84
C GLU A 53 -8.23 -13.42 2.84
N ALA A 54 -7.75 -12.67 3.83
CA ALA A 54 -6.96 -13.17 4.94
C ALA A 54 -7.83 -13.26 6.20
N PHE A 55 -7.68 -14.33 6.96
CA PHE A 55 -8.48 -14.63 8.15
C PHE A 55 -7.63 -14.59 9.43
N GLU A 56 -8.26 -14.29 10.58
CA GLU A 56 -7.61 -14.18 11.90
C GLU A 56 -6.88 -15.46 12.34
N ASP A 57 -7.34 -16.62 11.87
CA ASP A 57 -6.75 -17.92 12.20
C ASP A 57 -5.46 -18.23 11.40
N GLY A 58 -4.95 -17.27 10.63
CA GLY A 58 -3.77 -17.45 9.79
C GLY A 58 -4.05 -18.15 8.47
N THR A 59 -5.31 -18.39 8.10
CA THR A 59 -5.67 -18.91 6.78
C THR A 59 -5.92 -17.79 5.78
N LEU A 60 -5.86 -18.12 4.48
CA LEU A 60 -6.29 -17.23 3.41
C LEU A 60 -6.99 -18.01 2.30
N THR A 61 -7.84 -17.31 1.57
CA THR A 61 -8.48 -17.81 0.35
C THR A 61 -8.43 -16.77 -0.75
N GLY A 62 -8.69 -17.18 -1.99
CA GLY A 62 -8.85 -16.22 -3.06
C GLY A 62 -9.18 -16.88 -4.39
N HIS A 63 -9.26 -16.05 -5.42
CA HIS A 63 -9.59 -16.47 -6.78
C HIS A 63 -8.74 -15.71 -7.79
N VAL A 64 -8.19 -16.42 -8.78
CA VAL A 64 -7.51 -15.82 -9.93
C VAL A 64 -8.22 -16.28 -11.20
N PRO A 65 -8.75 -15.36 -12.03
CA PRO A 65 -9.37 -15.71 -13.30
C PRO A 65 -8.43 -16.57 -14.17
N GLY A 66 -8.95 -17.67 -14.71
CA GLY A 66 -8.20 -18.63 -15.52
C GLY A 66 -7.40 -19.68 -14.73
N TYR A 67 -7.17 -19.48 -13.43
CA TYR A 67 -6.52 -20.47 -12.54
C TYR A 67 -7.47 -21.06 -11.50
N GLY A 68 -8.56 -20.35 -11.18
CA GLY A 68 -9.55 -20.80 -10.21
C GLY A 68 -9.26 -20.34 -8.78
N ASN A 69 -9.82 -21.05 -7.82
CA ASN A 69 -9.71 -20.73 -6.40
C ASN A 69 -8.38 -21.22 -5.82
N PHE A 70 -7.88 -20.53 -4.81
CA PHE A 70 -6.73 -20.97 -4.02
C PHE A 70 -7.02 -20.89 -2.53
N ARG A 71 -6.25 -21.68 -1.77
CA ARG A 71 -6.21 -21.63 -0.31
C ARG A 71 -4.77 -21.49 0.14
N GLY A 72 -4.57 -21.07 1.37
CA GLY A 72 -3.23 -20.91 1.90
C GLY A 72 -3.21 -20.55 3.36
N THR A 73 -2.01 -20.22 3.81
CA THR A 73 -1.76 -19.69 5.14
C THR A 73 -0.96 -18.41 5.05
N TRP A 74 -1.07 -17.59 6.07
CA TRP A 74 -0.23 -16.42 6.27
C TRP A 74 0.26 -16.34 7.72
N GLU A 75 1.36 -15.62 7.88
CA GLU A 75 1.90 -15.22 9.16
C GLU A 75 2.51 -13.82 9.03
N TRP A 76 2.59 -13.11 10.15
CA TRP A 76 3.35 -11.87 10.23
C TRP A 76 4.77 -12.18 10.71
N ARG A 77 5.78 -11.74 9.95
CA ARG A 77 7.19 -11.94 10.31
C ARG A 77 8.02 -10.77 9.79
N ASP A 78 8.91 -10.25 10.64
CA ASP A 78 9.88 -9.20 10.27
C ASP A 78 9.25 -7.99 9.56
N GLU A 79 8.12 -7.49 10.09
CA GLU A 79 7.34 -6.38 9.51
C GLU A 79 6.76 -6.67 8.12
N MET A 80 6.52 -7.94 7.79
CA MET A 80 6.00 -8.40 6.52
C MET A 80 4.82 -9.35 6.68
N TYR A 81 3.95 -9.33 5.68
CA TYR A 81 2.93 -10.35 5.48
C TYR A 81 3.52 -11.48 4.63
N CYS A 82 3.80 -12.61 5.25
CA CYS A 82 4.34 -13.80 4.59
C CYS A 82 3.23 -14.81 4.34
N ARG A 83 3.08 -15.26 3.09
CA ARG A 83 2.03 -16.21 2.71
C ARG A 83 2.54 -17.40 1.92
N LYS A 84 1.81 -18.51 2.05
CA LYS A 84 1.92 -19.71 1.20
C LYS A 84 0.59 -19.87 0.48
N ILE A 85 0.64 -19.98 -0.84
CA ILE A 85 -0.57 -20.21 -1.65
C ILE A 85 -0.46 -21.59 -2.29
N ASP A 86 -1.48 -22.40 -2.05
CA ASP A 86 -1.72 -23.67 -2.70
C ASP A 86 -2.84 -23.47 -3.73
N PHE A 87 -2.47 -23.49 -5.02
CA PHE A 87 -3.43 -23.69 -6.10
C PHE A 87 -3.70 -25.18 -6.20
N TYR A 88 -4.97 -25.59 -6.30
CA TYR A 88 -5.36 -27.01 -6.31
C TYR A 88 -4.65 -27.87 -7.37
N GLU A 89 -4.07 -27.25 -8.41
CA GLU A 89 -3.48 -27.93 -9.58
C GLU A 89 -2.01 -27.54 -9.89
N ILE A 90 -1.37 -26.67 -9.10
CA ILE A 90 0.01 -26.21 -9.36
C ILE A 90 0.84 -26.35 -8.10
N ASP A 91 2.05 -26.91 -8.24
CA ASP A 91 3.02 -27.10 -7.16
C ASP A 91 3.16 -25.86 -6.27
N LYS A 92 3.25 -26.14 -4.96
CA LYS A 92 3.31 -25.15 -3.90
C LYS A 92 4.37 -24.09 -4.21
N LYS A 93 3.94 -22.84 -4.32
CA LYS A 93 4.87 -21.71 -4.34
C LYS A 93 5.37 -21.57 -2.91
N GLY A 94 6.70 -21.57 -2.72
CA GLY A 94 7.33 -21.35 -1.43
C GLY A 94 6.90 -20.03 -0.78
N ASP A 95 7.41 -19.77 0.43
CA ASP A 95 7.10 -18.55 1.18
C ASP A 95 7.24 -17.26 0.35
N ASP A 96 6.17 -16.47 0.26
CA ASP A 96 6.10 -15.17 -0.41
C ASP A 96 5.88 -14.08 0.65
N CYS A 97 6.95 -13.38 1.02
CA CYS A 97 6.91 -12.29 1.99
C CYS A 97 6.78 -10.93 1.31
N LEU A 98 5.77 -10.18 1.75
CA LEU A 98 5.27 -8.97 1.10
C LEU A 98 5.39 -7.77 2.04
N ILE A 99 5.81 -6.63 1.49
CA ILE A 99 5.55 -5.34 2.13
C ILE A 99 4.09 -4.96 1.84
N ILE A 100 3.39 -4.51 2.89
CA ILE A 100 2.04 -3.96 2.79
C ILE A 100 2.12 -2.45 3.06
N GLU A 101 1.52 -1.67 2.16
CA GLU A 101 1.29 -0.25 2.35
C GLU A 101 -0.20 0.04 2.19
N ALA A 102 -0.71 1.06 2.88
CA ALA A 102 -2.12 1.39 2.93
C ALA A 102 -2.39 2.84 2.55
N GLN A 103 -3.55 3.06 1.93
CA GLN A 103 -4.09 4.36 1.57
C GLN A 103 -5.62 4.29 1.60
N GLY A 104 -6.25 4.91 2.60
CA GLY A 104 -7.71 4.84 2.74
C GLY A 104 -8.20 3.39 2.84
N ASN A 105 -9.04 2.97 1.90
CA ASN A 105 -9.53 1.60 1.78
C ASN A 105 -8.79 0.77 0.71
N GLU A 106 -7.58 1.18 0.34
CA GLU A 106 -6.73 0.46 -0.61
C GLU A 106 -5.44 0.03 0.07
N ILE A 107 -4.92 -1.11 -0.40
CA ILE A 107 -3.60 -1.61 -0.01
C ILE A 107 -2.75 -1.80 -1.26
N ARG A 108 -1.45 -1.60 -1.12
CA ARG A 108 -0.43 -1.97 -2.08
C ARG A 108 0.42 -3.07 -1.48
N ILE A 109 0.51 -4.19 -2.17
CA ILE A 109 1.40 -5.29 -1.82
C ILE A 109 2.62 -5.24 -2.72
N THR A 110 3.83 -5.36 -2.18
CA THR A 110 5.07 -5.44 -2.97
C THR A 110 5.78 -6.75 -2.67
N ARG A 111 5.96 -7.58 -3.71
CA ARG A 111 6.52 -8.93 -3.60
C ARG A 111 8.03 -8.94 -3.41
N ASP A 112 8.61 -10.13 -3.23
CA ASP A 112 10.06 -10.36 -3.15
C ASP A 112 10.73 -9.46 -2.10
N PHE A 113 10.21 -9.50 -0.87
CA PHE A 113 10.73 -8.71 0.26
C PHE A 113 10.78 -7.20 -0.05
N GLY A 114 9.82 -6.70 -0.83
CA GLY A 114 9.74 -5.29 -1.23
C GLY A 114 10.53 -4.92 -2.50
N LYS A 115 11.18 -5.87 -3.17
CA LYS A 115 11.99 -5.63 -4.39
C LYS A 115 11.30 -6.05 -5.68
N GLY A 116 10.15 -6.70 -5.56
CA GLY A 116 9.38 -7.25 -6.66
C GLY A 116 8.30 -6.32 -7.19
N LYS A 117 7.38 -6.89 -7.97
CA LYS A 117 6.22 -6.18 -8.50
C LYS A 117 5.26 -5.79 -7.38
N SER A 118 4.66 -4.61 -7.54
CA SER A 118 3.59 -4.13 -6.67
C SER A 118 2.21 -4.36 -7.31
N TYR A 119 1.22 -4.63 -6.47
CA TYR A 119 -0.18 -4.77 -6.87
C TYR A 119 -1.06 -4.03 -5.87
N THR A 120 -2.03 -3.27 -6.37
CA THR A 120 -2.99 -2.56 -5.54
C THR A 120 -4.30 -3.34 -5.49
N ALA A 121 -4.88 -3.42 -4.29
CA ALA A 121 -6.22 -3.93 -4.07
C ALA A 121 -7.08 -2.92 -3.33
N ARG A 122 -8.36 -2.90 -3.67
CA ARG A 122 -9.39 -2.26 -2.86
C ARG A 122 -9.89 -3.24 -1.80
N LEU A 123 -9.97 -2.80 -0.56
CA LEU A 123 -10.56 -3.52 0.54
C LEU A 123 -12.07 -3.32 0.54
N GLN A 124 -12.81 -4.41 0.51
CA GLN A 124 -14.26 -4.43 0.62
C GLN A 124 -14.67 -5.29 1.83
N PRO A 125 -15.30 -4.70 2.87
CA PRO A 125 -15.86 -5.49 3.96
C PRO A 125 -16.89 -6.49 3.44
N LYS A 126 -16.99 -7.66 4.08
CA LYS A 126 -18.16 -8.52 3.90
C LYS A 126 -19.39 -7.85 4.51
N GLU A 127 -20.47 -7.82 3.75
CA GLU A 127 -21.81 -7.41 4.22
C GLU A 127 -22.33 -8.31 5.34
#